data_AF-A0A497DCE3-F1
#
_entry.id   AF-A0A497DCE3-F1
#
_cell.length_a   1.000
_cell.length_b   1.000
_cell.length_c   1.000
_cell.angle_alpha   90.00
_cell.angle_beta   90.00
_cell.angle_gamma   90.00
#
_symmetry.space_group_name_H-M   'P 1'
#
loop_
_entity.id
_entity.type
_entity.pdbx_description
1 polymer ?
#
loop_
_entity_poly.entity_id
_entity_poly.type
_entity_poly.pdbx_seq_one_letter_code
_entity_poly.pdbx_strand_id
1 'polypeptide(L)'
;MKHLKQYLNETTFGQWSLAMFLMAVFSGIVLMIPFDVNQPYKAISQILLVNPYASWIRNVHFWSAQLFLVLLLLHLYEHFKVKKPVRLNHAVWFRLSLGLVIVFLVMFTGFLLRGDADTLQARQIVVKLTGEIPFIGNLLAYSIFGKPGSYQIIYLNHAATLTIISLIFIFEHSRKLWPEIKTSLFAVVFVFFISFFINAPLHDNIHPTVKGPWYFLGLQNLLHWFSHPRWLLMMLAFVMMVVYMTGSKRYSIYFPSRRLLLVLTLAYALLTLDGVFFRGENWSRIFPWQQGYGYQVFDAYHFSKPDFSSDKFAGVIATSPTIDGRQESCLMCHNNVDGFSASHNPAVIGCFSCHGGNPFSMNKKEAHEGMILIPGNLSNAGRSCGTANCHPEIVNRIDKGLMATLTGMINVDRYVFNEQLVPDGDGDLATLHHTAADEHLKNLCVRCHLGNEKLASGPVTEESRGGGCLACHLNYDERAEKAHAAHLNMPDDSAWLLHHASVDLTVTNNHCFGCHSRSGRISANYEGWHETTFKPADVVGIPGYRLVEGSRVFRQVQDDVHHAAGMDCIDCHTSYELMGDGKRYQHQEQQQDVACSDCHTSEPDTINPLQLDGESAI
;
A
#
# COMPACT_ATOMS: atom_id res chain seq x y z
N MET A 1 37.80 -10.28 17.98
CA MET A 1 36.84 -11.42 18.09
C MET A 1 36.95 -12.22 19.40
N LYS A 2 38.15 -12.57 19.90
CA LYS A 2 38.31 -13.37 21.15
C LYS A 2 37.72 -12.68 22.40
N HIS A 3 37.95 -11.36 22.56
CA HIS A 3 37.38 -10.56 23.65
C HIS A 3 35.85 -10.41 23.58
N LEU A 4 35.27 -10.29 22.38
CA LEU A 4 33.81 -10.21 22.20
C LEU A 4 33.13 -11.54 22.61
N LYS A 5 33.77 -12.66 22.29
CA LYS A 5 33.27 -14.01 22.62
C LYS A 5 33.37 -14.33 24.12
N GLN A 6 34.40 -13.80 24.80
CA GLN A 6 34.55 -13.90 26.25
C GLN A 6 33.53 -13.02 26.98
N TYR A 7 33.25 -11.82 26.47
CA TYR A 7 32.26 -10.89 27.00
C TYR A 7 30.81 -11.39 26.91
N LEU A 8 30.43 -12.01 25.78
CA LEU A 8 29.12 -12.66 25.62
C LEU A 8 28.92 -13.86 26.57
N ASN A 9 29.99 -14.45 27.10
CA ASN A 9 29.91 -15.55 28.06
C ASN A 9 29.79 -15.09 29.52
N GLU A 10 30.08 -13.82 29.82
CA GLU A 10 30.02 -13.26 31.19
C GLU A 10 28.68 -12.54 31.49
N THR A 11 27.92 -12.16 30.46
CA THR A 11 26.66 -11.40 30.60
C THR A 11 25.45 -12.27 30.23
N THR A 12 24.38 -12.20 31.02
CA THR A 12 23.15 -12.99 30.77
C THR A 12 22.21 -12.23 29.83
N PHE A 13 21.38 -12.94 29.04
CA PHE A 13 20.35 -12.27 28.22
C PHE A 13 19.38 -11.43 29.05
N GLY A 14 19.20 -11.75 30.34
CA GLY A 14 18.43 -10.94 31.28
C GLY A 14 19.00 -9.53 31.50
N GLN A 15 20.33 -9.38 31.58
CA GLN A 15 20.98 -8.07 31.69
C GLN A 15 20.80 -7.24 30.41
N TRP A 16 20.93 -7.88 29.25
CA TRP A 16 20.69 -7.24 27.96
C TRP A 16 19.23 -6.83 27.79
N SER A 17 18.30 -7.70 28.15
CA SER A 17 16.86 -7.43 28.12
C SER A 17 16.51 -6.24 29.03
N LEU A 18 17.05 -6.19 30.25
CA LEU A 18 16.88 -5.03 31.14
C LEU A 18 17.42 -3.74 30.53
N ALA A 19 18.61 -3.77 29.90
CA ALA A 19 19.18 -2.61 29.24
C ALA A 19 18.29 -2.11 28.09
N MET A 20 17.80 -3.01 27.24
CA MET A 20 16.87 -2.67 26.15
C MET A 20 15.55 -2.10 26.67
N PHE A 21 14.99 -2.68 27.73
CA PHE A 21 13.76 -2.17 28.35
C PHE A 21 13.92 -0.74 28.86
N LEU A 22 15.00 -0.45 29.59
CA LEU A 22 15.26 0.91 30.08
C LEU A 22 15.50 1.90 28.94
N MET A 23 16.21 1.50 27.89
CA MET A 23 16.38 2.34 26.70
C MET A 23 15.04 2.69 26.04
N ALA A 24 14.13 1.72 25.94
CA ALA A 24 12.77 1.94 25.44
C ALA A 24 11.99 2.91 26.34
N VAL A 25 12.08 2.75 27.67
CA VAL A 25 11.43 3.67 28.63
C VAL A 25 11.96 5.09 28.49
N PHE A 26 13.28 5.30 28.49
CA PHE A 26 13.87 6.64 28.40
C PHE A 26 13.58 7.32 27.06
N SER A 27 13.73 6.59 25.96
CA SER A 27 13.37 7.11 24.63
C SER A 27 11.87 7.40 24.51
N GLY A 28 11.01 6.58 25.14
CA GLY A 28 9.57 6.80 25.20
C GLY A 28 9.21 8.09 25.92
N ILE A 29 9.82 8.37 27.07
CA ILE A 29 9.63 9.63 27.81
C ILE A 29 9.98 10.85 26.95
N VAL A 30 11.06 10.77 26.16
CA VAL A 30 11.45 11.85 25.25
C VAL A 30 10.42 12.02 24.12
N LEU A 31 9.89 10.93 23.58
CA LEU A 31 8.88 10.96 22.51
C LEU A 31 7.52 11.48 22.97
N MET A 32 7.20 11.42 24.26
CA MET A 32 5.97 12.00 24.81
C MET A 32 5.88 13.51 24.61
N ILE A 33 7.00 14.20 24.39
CA ILE A 33 7.05 15.66 24.21
C ILE A 33 6.48 16.07 22.84
N PRO A 34 6.98 15.56 21.69
CA PRO A 34 6.43 15.92 20.37
C PRO A 34 5.18 15.12 19.96
N PHE A 35 4.78 14.10 20.71
CA PHE A 35 3.67 13.21 20.31
C PHE A 35 2.30 13.75 20.74
N ASP A 36 1.40 13.98 19.77
CA ASP A 36 -0.01 14.30 20.03
C ASP A 36 -0.87 13.03 19.96
N VAL A 37 -1.38 12.62 21.13
CA VAL A 37 -2.25 11.46 21.30
C VAL A 37 -3.62 11.60 20.61
N ASN A 38 -4.09 12.82 20.33
CA ASN A 38 -5.38 13.00 19.65
C ASN A 38 -5.28 12.76 18.15
N GLN A 39 -4.11 12.98 17.56
CA GLN A 39 -3.83 12.77 16.14
C GLN A 39 -2.49 12.00 15.97
N PRO A 40 -2.43 10.73 16.42
CA PRO A 40 -1.18 9.98 16.55
C PRO A 40 -0.44 9.82 15.21
N TYR A 41 -1.17 9.51 14.15
CA TYR A 41 -0.57 9.28 12.83
C TYR A 41 0.05 10.56 12.26
N LYS A 42 -0.69 11.68 12.35
CA LYS A 42 -0.19 13.01 12.00
C LYS A 42 1.05 13.38 12.82
N ALA A 43 1.01 13.20 14.14
CA ALA A 43 2.12 13.52 15.02
C ALA A 43 3.40 12.76 14.64
N ILE A 44 3.28 11.47 14.30
CA ILE A 44 4.43 10.69 13.85
C ILE A 44 4.91 11.15 12.46
N SER A 45 4.01 11.40 11.50
CA SER A 45 4.42 11.94 10.20
C SER A 45 5.19 13.26 10.34
N GLN A 46 4.76 14.13 11.26
CA GLN A 46 5.46 15.37 11.58
C GLN A 46 6.83 15.10 12.20
N ILE A 47 6.92 14.19 13.17
CA ILE A 47 8.21 13.78 13.75
C ILE A 47 9.18 13.32 12.66
N LEU A 48 8.73 12.50 11.71
CA LEU A 48 9.58 11.99 10.62
C LEU A 48 10.04 13.10 9.67
N LEU A 49 9.15 14.04 9.33
CA LEU A 49 9.41 15.07 8.33
C LEU A 49 10.22 16.25 8.87
N VAL A 50 10.03 16.62 10.13
CA VAL A 50 10.45 17.95 10.63
C VAL A 50 11.37 17.91 11.83
N ASN A 51 11.43 16.78 12.55
CA ASN A 51 12.20 16.64 13.76
C ASN A 51 13.15 15.44 13.65
N PRO A 52 14.30 15.59 12.97
CA PRO A 52 15.23 14.48 12.74
C PRO A 52 15.73 13.86 14.05
N TYR A 53 15.84 14.64 15.14
CA TYR A 53 16.18 14.13 16.46
C TYR A 53 15.08 13.24 17.03
N ALA A 54 13.82 13.69 17.03
CA ALA A 54 12.71 12.87 17.50
C ALA A 54 12.48 11.64 16.61
N SER A 55 12.70 11.75 15.29
CA SER A 55 12.68 10.63 14.34
C SER A 55 13.72 9.58 14.70
N TRP A 56 14.96 9.99 14.96
CA TRP A 56 16.01 9.08 15.41
C TRP A 56 15.71 8.46 16.79
N ILE A 57 15.18 9.24 17.75
CA ILE A 57 14.76 8.70 19.05
C ILE A 57 13.59 7.71 18.90
N ARG A 58 12.68 7.92 17.94
CA ARG A 58 11.63 6.95 17.58
C ARG A 58 12.24 5.64 17.09
N ASN A 59 13.28 5.69 16.26
CA ASN A 59 14.01 4.49 15.85
C ASN A 59 14.65 3.79 17.05
N VAL A 60 15.28 4.54 17.96
CA VAL A 60 15.85 3.99 19.21
C VAL A 60 14.78 3.32 20.07
N HIS A 61 13.61 3.95 20.24
CA HIS A 61 12.48 3.40 20.99
C HIS A 61 11.99 2.09 20.38
N PHE A 62 11.75 2.09 19.06
CA PHE A 62 11.30 0.91 18.35
C PHE A 62 12.30 -0.26 18.44
N TRP A 63 13.57 -0.03 18.09
CA TRP A 63 14.56 -1.10 18.06
C TRP A 63 14.91 -1.63 19.45
N SER A 64 14.98 -0.76 20.46
CA SER A 64 15.15 -1.21 21.85
C SER A 64 13.95 -2.06 22.30
N ALA A 65 12.72 -1.70 21.95
CA ALA A 65 11.54 -2.52 22.23
C ALA A 65 11.55 -3.88 21.49
N GLN A 66 11.92 -3.91 20.21
CA GLN A 66 12.03 -5.18 19.46
C GLN A 66 13.10 -6.09 20.06
N LEU A 67 14.29 -5.55 20.34
CA LEU A 67 15.39 -6.31 20.92
C LEU A 67 15.08 -6.74 22.35
N PHE A 68 14.37 -5.93 23.14
CA PHE A 68 13.88 -6.30 24.47
C PHE A 68 13.07 -7.59 24.41
N LEU A 69 12.09 -7.67 23.50
CA LEU A 69 11.25 -8.85 23.35
C LEU A 69 12.07 -10.08 22.90
N VAL A 70 12.94 -9.92 21.90
CA VAL A 70 13.81 -11.02 21.43
C VAL A 70 14.70 -11.54 22.57
N LEU A 71 15.38 -10.65 23.29
CA LEU A 71 16.27 -11.00 24.39
C LEU A 71 15.50 -11.59 25.58
N LEU A 72 14.27 -11.15 25.84
CA LEU A 72 13.40 -11.74 26.85
C LEU A 72 13.04 -13.19 26.50
N LEU A 73 12.69 -13.46 25.24
CA LEU A 73 12.40 -14.82 24.77
C LEU A 73 13.65 -15.72 24.84
N LEU A 74 14.83 -15.18 24.50
CA LEU A 74 16.11 -15.90 24.66
C LEU A 74 16.44 -16.16 26.14
N HIS A 75 16.19 -15.20 27.02
CA HIS A 75 16.37 -15.35 28.47
C HIS A 75 15.45 -16.43 29.05
N LEU A 76 14.18 -16.47 28.61
CA LEU A 76 13.24 -17.52 28.95
C LEU A 76 13.75 -18.90 28.50
N TYR A 77 14.31 -18.97 27.28
CA TYR A 77 14.89 -20.20 26.74
C TYR A 77 16.17 -20.66 27.46
N GLU A 78 17.06 -19.75 27.88
CA GLU A 78 18.23 -20.10 28.71
C GLU A 78 17.83 -20.79 29.99
N HIS A 79 16.82 -20.26 30.66
CA HIS A 79 16.28 -20.84 31.88
C HIS A 79 15.67 -22.22 31.64
N PHE A 80 15.12 -22.46 30.43
CA PHE A 80 14.68 -23.78 30.03
C PHE A 80 15.83 -24.74 29.76
N LYS A 81 17.03 -24.33 29.33
CA LYS A 81 18.15 -25.28 29.14
C LYS A 81 18.63 -25.93 30.44
N VAL A 82 18.44 -25.27 31.58
CA VAL A 82 18.86 -25.79 32.89
C VAL A 82 18.11 -27.08 33.23
N LYS A 83 18.84 -28.15 33.60
CA LYS A 83 18.28 -29.50 33.83
C LYS A 83 17.49 -29.65 35.13
N LYS A 84 17.60 -28.68 36.04
CA LYS A 84 16.95 -28.72 37.37
C LYS A 84 15.84 -27.68 37.45
N PRO A 85 14.68 -28.01 38.05
CA PRO A 85 13.60 -27.04 38.25
C PRO A 85 14.11 -25.90 39.14
N VAL A 86 13.91 -24.67 38.69
CA VAL A 86 14.33 -23.49 39.43
C VAL A 86 13.37 -23.27 40.59
N ARG A 87 13.93 -23.17 41.80
CA ARG A 87 13.17 -23.04 43.05
C ARG A 87 12.77 -21.58 43.27
N LEU A 88 11.87 -21.06 42.45
CA LEU A 88 11.23 -19.78 42.72
C LEU A 88 10.03 -19.97 43.66
N ASN A 89 9.71 -18.93 44.42
CA ASN A 89 8.46 -18.87 45.18
C ASN A 89 7.28 -18.87 44.19
N HIS A 90 6.22 -19.61 44.50
CA HIS A 90 5.00 -19.69 43.68
C HIS A 90 4.43 -18.31 43.35
N ALA A 91 4.47 -17.37 44.30
CA ALA A 91 3.99 -16.01 44.09
C ALA A 91 4.80 -15.24 43.03
N VAL A 92 6.13 -15.38 43.07
CA VAL A 92 7.04 -14.76 42.09
C VAL A 92 6.84 -15.39 40.71
N TRP A 93 6.70 -16.72 40.66
CA TRP A 93 6.47 -17.43 39.40
C TRP A 93 5.14 -17.07 38.74
N PHE A 94 4.06 -16.96 39.53
CA PHE A 94 2.77 -16.49 39.04
C PHE A 94 2.88 -15.09 38.42
N ARG A 95 3.53 -14.14 39.11
CA ARG A 95 3.76 -12.79 38.58
C ARG A 95 4.63 -12.78 37.33
N LEU A 96 5.66 -13.61 37.25
CA LEU A 96 6.47 -13.75 36.02
C LEU A 96 5.65 -14.31 34.85
N SER A 97 4.79 -15.30 35.11
CA SER A 97 3.90 -15.85 34.09
C SER A 97 2.92 -14.78 33.59
N LEU A 98 2.32 -14.01 34.50
CA LEU A 98 1.49 -12.85 34.16
C LEU A 98 2.28 -11.75 33.46
N GLY A 99 3.54 -11.54 33.85
CA GLY A 99 4.44 -10.54 33.28
C GLY A 99 4.69 -10.74 31.81
N LEU A 100 4.70 -11.99 31.32
CA LEU A 100 4.76 -12.26 29.88
C LEU A 100 3.57 -11.63 29.14
N VAL A 101 2.35 -11.76 29.68
CA VAL A 101 1.14 -11.14 29.10
C VAL A 101 1.26 -9.62 29.14
N ILE A 102 1.71 -9.05 30.26
CA ILE A 102 1.90 -7.59 30.40
C ILE A 102 2.94 -7.06 29.41
N VAL A 103 4.02 -7.80 29.16
CA VAL A 103 5.02 -7.42 28.16
C VAL A 103 4.42 -7.41 26.74
N PHE A 104 3.65 -8.43 26.36
CA PHE A 104 2.95 -8.39 25.07
C PHE A 104 1.94 -7.25 25.00
N LEU A 105 1.23 -6.94 26.09
CA LEU A 105 0.30 -5.82 26.14
C LEU A 105 1.02 -4.47 26.00
N VAL A 106 2.14 -4.22 26.69
CA VAL A 106 2.87 -2.95 26.57
C VAL A 106 3.47 -2.77 25.17
N MET A 107 3.99 -3.84 24.58
CA MET A 107 4.48 -3.86 23.19
C MET A 107 3.34 -3.54 22.21
N PHE A 108 2.18 -4.17 22.41
CA PHE A 108 1.03 -4.00 21.53
C PHE A 108 0.39 -2.62 21.66
N THR A 109 0.20 -2.11 22.87
CA THR A 109 -0.35 -0.76 23.05
C THR A 109 0.58 0.31 22.49
N GLY A 110 1.90 0.12 22.57
CA GLY A 110 2.87 1.00 21.91
C GLY A 110 2.78 0.94 20.38
N PHE A 111 2.62 -0.26 19.82
CA PHE A 111 2.34 -0.45 18.40
C PHE A 111 1.07 0.31 17.98
N LEU A 112 -0.03 0.18 18.74
CA LEU A 112 -1.31 0.84 18.46
C LEU A 112 -1.23 2.37 18.45
N LEU A 113 -0.25 2.98 19.12
CA LEU A 113 -0.06 4.44 19.11
C LEU A 113 0.45 5.00 17.78
N ARG A 114 0.75 4.16 16.78
CA ARG A 114 1.07 4.68 15.43
C ARG A 114 -0.13 5.29 14.72
N GLY A 115 -1.32 4.72 14.92
CA GLY A 115 -2.56 5.21 14.31
C GLY A 115 -2.64 5.03 12.78
N ASP A 116 -1.73 4.24 12.19
CA ASP A 116 -1.71 3.88 10.77
C ASP A 116 -2.63 2.66 10.47
N ALA A 117 -2.81 2.31 9.20
CA ALA A 117 -3.71 1.25 8.75
C ALA A 117 -3.45 -0.12 9.44
N ASP A 118 -2.17 -0.47 9.60
CA ASP A 118 -1.70 -1.63 10.39
C ASP A 118 -2.31 -1.66 11.79
N THR A 119 -2.23 -0.54 12.50
CA THR A 119 -2.74 -0.45 13.87
C THR A 119 -4.24 -0.42 13.96
N LEU A 120 -4.92 0.22 13.00
CA LEU A 120 -6.38 0.29 12.96
C LEU A 120 -6.97 -1.11 12.79
N GLN A 121 -6.45 -1.88 11.83
CA GLN A 121 -6.88 -3.27 11.63
C GLN A 121 -6.56 -4.14 12.85
N ALA A 122 -5.34 -4.05 13.39
CA ALA A 122 -4.93 -4.83 14.56
C ALA A 122 -5.79 -4.51 15.79
N ARG A 123 -6.12 -3.23 16.02
CA ARG A 123 -6.99 -2.79 17.12
C ARG A 123 -8.38 -3.38 17.00
N GLN A 124 -8.98 -3.33 15.80
CA GLN A 124 -10.31 -3.89 15.56
C GLN A 124 -10.35 -5.39 15.87
N ILE A 125 -9.34 -6.14 15.42
CA ILE A 125 -9.25 -7.59 15.67
C ILE A 125 -9.16 -7.87 17.18
N VAL A 126 -8.25 -7.19 17.90
CA VAL A 126 -8.02 -7.47 19.32
C VAL A 126 -9.16 -6.98 20.23
N VAL A 127 -9.80 -5.86 19.92
CA VAL A 127 -10.99 -5.40 20.66
C VAL A 127 -12.13 -6.39 20.51
N LYS A 128 -12.39 -6.89 19.29
CA LYS A 128 -13.39 -7.94 19.05
C LYS A 128 -13.05 -9.23 19.80
N LEU A 129 -11.80 -9.69 19.73
CA LEU A 129 -11.33 -10.87 20.48
C LEU A 129 -11.48 -10.71 21.99
N THR A 130 -11.16 -9.54 22.54
CA THR A 130 -11.26 -9.28 23.98
C THR A 130 -12.72 -9.26 24.42
N GLY A 131 -13.62 -8.72 23.59
CA GLY A 131 -15.06 -8.70 23.84
C GLY A 131 -15.71 -10.09 23.94
N GLU A 132 -15.14 -11.10 23.28
CA GLU A 132 -15.61 -12.50 23.35
C GLU A 132 -15.31 -13.19 24.70
N ILE A 133 -14.51 -12.57 25.58
CA ILE A 133 -14.25 -13.13 26.91
C ILE A 133 -15.52 -13.01 27.76
N PRO A 134 -16.07 -14.12 28.30
CA PRO A 134 -17.29 -14.09 29.09
C PRO A 134 -17.18 -13.18 30.33
N PHE A 135 -18.29 -12.52 30.68
CA PHE A 135 -18.48 -11.67 31.87
C PHE A 135 -17.67 -10.36 31.90
N ILE A 136 -16.38 -10.39 31.58
CA ILE A 136 -15.45 -9.26 31.75
C ILE A 136 -14.89 -8.69 30.45
N GLY A 137 -15.14 -9.33 29.29
CA GLY A 137 -14.50 -8.98 28.02
C GLY A 137 -14.68 -7.53 27.58
N ASN A 138 -15.92 -7.02 27.63
CA ASN A 138 -16.21 -5.63 27.27
C ASN A 138 -15.55 -4.62 28.21
N LEU A 139 -15.55 -4.91 29.52
CA LEU A 139 -14.88 -4.07 30.51
C LEU A 139 -13.37 -4.05 30.26
N LEU A 140 -12.75 -5.22 30.04
CA LEU A 140 -11.33 -5.34 29.71
C LEU A 140 -10.98 -4.58 28.43
N ALA A 141 -11.77 -4.75 27.37
CA ALA A 141 -11.55 -4.07 26.11
C ALA A 141 -11.59 -2.54 26.28
N TYR A 142 -12.56 -2.03 27.03
CA TYR A 142 -12.68 -0.59 27.32
C TYR A 142 -11.55 -0.07 28.22
N SER A 143 -11.18 -0.81 29.27
CA SER A 143 -10.11 -0.40 30.20
C SER A 143 -8.71 -0.44 29.57
N ILE A 144 -8.46 -1.34 28.62
CA ILE A 144 -7.15 -1.48 27.95
C ILE A 144 -7.07 -0.58 26.71
N PHE A 145 -8.11 -0.60 25.87
CA PHE A 145 -8.08 0.04 24.54
C PHE A 145 -8.94 1.30 24.44
N GLY A 146 -9.76 1.62 25.44
CA GLY A 146 -10.64 2.79 25.43
C GLY A 146 -11.76 2.73 24.40
N LYS A 147 -12.45 3.87 24.22
CA LYS A 147 -13.50 4.04 23.21
C LYS A 147 -12.88 3.96 21.79
N PRO A 148 -13.57 3.34 20.80
CA PRO A 148 -13.18 3.42 19.40
C PRO A 148 -12.88 4.85 18.95
N GLY A 149 -11.78 5.04 18.21
CA GLY A 149 -11.31 6.35 17.74
C GLY A 149 -10.49 7.16 18.77
N SER A 150 -10.58 6.86 20.07
CA SER A 150 -9.75 7.52 21.08
C SER A 150 -8.47 6.73 21.36
N TYR A 151 -7.34 7.42 21.49
CA TYR A 151 -6.04 6.81 21.85
C TYR A 151 -5.60 7.13 23.28
N GLN A 152 -6.37 7.93 24.02
CA GLN A 152 -6.00 8.40 25.37
C GLN A 152 -5.75 7.26 26.36
N ILE A 153 -6.65 6.27 26.40
CA ILE A 153 -6.50 5.11 27.28
C ILE A 153 -5.33 4.21 26.85
N ILE A 154 -5.14 4.02 25.54
CA ILE A 154 -4.02 3.25 25.00
C ILE A 154 -2.70 3.92 25.39
N TYR A 155 -2.62 5.25 25.23
CA TYR A 155 -1.47 6.07 25.57
C TYR A 155 -1.16 6.00 27.07
N LEU A 156 -2.15 6.22 27.93
CA LEU A 156 -1.98 6.13 29.39
C LEU A 156 -1.52 4.72 29.82
N ASN A 157 -2.14 3.68 29.27
CA ASN A 157 -1.77 2.31 29.60
C ASN A 157 -0.37 1.95 29.11
N HIS A 158 0.02 2.40 27.92
CA HIS A 158 1.36 2.20 27.39
C HIS A 158 2.41 2.98 28.18
N ALA A 159 2.27 4.30 28.26
CA ALA A 159 3.28 5.20 28.83
C ALA A 159 3.42 5.06 30.36
N ALA A 160 2.32 4.75 31.07
CA ALA A 160 2.31 4.66 32.53
C ALA A 160 1.95 3.26 33.04
N THR A 161 0.70 2.84 32.94
CA THR A 161 0.16 1.68 33.71
C THR A 161 0.96 0.39 33.45
N LEU A 162 1.05 -0.06 32.19
CA LEU A 162 1.68 -1.33 31.83
C LEU A 162 3.21 -1.24 31.95
N THR A 163 3.79 -0.08 31.67
CA THR A 163 5.24 0.16 31.82
C THR A 163 5.67 0.10 33.28
N ILE A 164 4.92 0.76 34.19
CA ILE A 164 5.19 0.72 35.64
C ILE A 164 5.00 -0.69 36.18
N ILE A 165 3.94 -1.40 35.80
CA ILE A 165 3.73 -2.80 36.20
C ILE A 165 4.90 -3.68 35.73
N SER A 166 5.34 -3.51 34.49
CA SER A 166 6.51 -4.22 33.95
C SER A 166 7.76 -3.95 34.76
N LEU A 167 8.03 -2.68 35.10
CA LEU A 167 9.18 -2.28 35.91
C LEU A 167 9.11 -2.89 37.33
N ILE A 168 7.94 -2.92 37.96
CA ILE A 168 7.73 -3.56 39.27
C ILE A 168 8.04 -5.07 39.19
N PHE A 169 7.53 -5.77 38.17
CA PHE A 169 7.76 -7.20 38.01
C PHE A 169 9.23 -7.52 37.74
N ILE A 170 9.89 -6.71 36.90
CA ILE A 170 11.32 -6.81 36.63
C ILE A 170 12.11 -6.60 37.91
N PHE A 171 11.81 -5.54 38.68
CA PHE A 171 12.51 -5.25 39.93
C PHE A 171 12.36 -6.38 40.96
N GLU A 172 11.15 -6.94 41.09
CA GLU A 172 10.92 -8.02 42.03
C GLU A 172 11.69 -9.30 41.65
N HIS A 173 11.78 -9.57 40.35
CA HIS A 173 12.49 -10.71 39.80
C HIS A 173 14.01 -10.59 39.93
N SER A 174 14.58 -9.47 39.48
CA SER A 174 16.03 -9.28 39.39
C SER A 174 16.64 -8.67 40.65
N ARG A 175 15.82 -8.00 41.48
CA ARG A 175 16.25 -7.13 42.59
C ARG A 175 17.22 -6.03 42.17
N LYS A 176 17.30 -5.75 40.87
CA LYS A 176 18.17 -4.74 40.25
C LYS A 176 17.37 -3.94 39.24
N LEU A 177 17.39 -2.62 39.38
CA LEU A 177 16.82 -1.73 38.36
C LEU A 177 17.82 -1.40 37.27
N TRP A 178 19.11 -1.38 37.59
CA TRP A 178 20.16 -0.98 36.66
C TRP A 178 20.92 -2.21 36.14
N PRO A 179 21.11 -2.32 34.81
CA PRO A 179 22.00 -3.32 34.25
C PRO A 179 23.46 -2.93 34.51
N GLU A 180 24.35 -3.89 34.31
CA GLU A 180 25.79 -3.65 34.38
C GLU A 180 26.24 -2.57 33.39
N ILE A 181 27.08 -1.63 33.85
CA ILE A 181 27.53 -0.46 33.07
C ILE A 181 28.10 -0.85 31.70
N LYS A 182 28.90 -1.92 31.65
CA LYS A 182 29.49 -2.40 30.38
C LYS A 182 28.40 -2.84 29.39
N THR A 183 27.41 -3.57 29.87
CA THR A 183 26.26 -4.05 29.08
C THR A 183 25.43 -2.88 28.58
N SER A 184 25.14 -1.91 29.45
CA SER A 184 24.45 -0.68 29.10
C SER A 184 25.20 0.11 28.02
N LEU A 185 26.52 0.24 28.11
CA LEU A 185 27.32 0.97 27.13
C LEU A 185 27.26 0.30 25.74
N PHE A 186 27.44 -1.02 25.67
CA PHE A 186 27.36 -1.72 24.39
C PHE A 186 25.94 -1.73 23.83
N ALA A 187 24.92 -1.92 24.68
CA ALA A 187 23.52 -1.79 24.33
C ALA A 187 23.23 -0.43 23.66
N VAL A 188 23.68 0.66 24.27
CA VAL A 188 23.52 2.02 23.72
C VAL A 188 24.20 2.15 22.36
N VAL A 189 25.48 1.78 22.26
CA VAL A 189 26.23 1.88 20.99
C VAL A 189 25.56 1.06 19.89
N PHE A 190 25.15 -0.17 20.21
CA PHE A 190 24.51 -1.06 19.23
C PHE A 190 23.15 -0.53 18.76
N VAL A 191 22.28 -0.12 19.69
CA VAL A 191 20.96 0.41 19.34
C VAL A 191 21.07 1.73 18.60
N PHE A 192 21.99 2.62 18.99
CA PHE A 192 22.21 3.89 18.30
C PHE A 192 22.70 3.65 16.87
N PHE A 193 23.58 2.68 16.67
CA PHE A 193 24.05 2.29 15.34
C PHE A 193 22.89 1.82 14.46
N ILE A 194 22.13 0.80 14.87
CA ILE A 194 21.02 0.29 14.03
C ILE A 194 19.93 1.35 13.79
N SER A 195 19.63 2.16 14.81
CA SER A 195 18.58 3.19 14.73
C SER A 195 18.95 4.36 13.83
N PHE A 196 20.24 4.52 13.52
CA PHE A 196 20.73 5.53 12.59
C PHE A 196 20.57 5.12 11.12
N PHE A 197 20.51 3.82 10.83
CA PHE A 197 20.44 3.30 9.45
C PHE A 197 19.12 2.65 9.08
N ILE A 198 18.33 2.22 10.06
CA ILE A 198 17.09 1.49 9.83
C ILE A 198 15.95 2.19 10.56
N ASN A 199 14.99 2.69 9.79
CA ASN A 199 13.86 3.40 10.35
C ASN A 199 12.85 2.45 10.97
N ALA A 200 12.19 2.94 12.02
CA ALA A 200 11.01 2.29 12.56
C ALA A 200 9.88 2.39 11.54
N PRO A 201 9.20 1.28 11.22
CA PRO A 201 8.21 1.23 10.14
C PRO A 201 6.99 2.10 10.48
N LEU A 202 6.41 2.70 9.45
CA LEU A 202 5.15 3.42 9.47
C LEU A 202 4.42 3.11 8.17
N HIS A 203 3.20 2.59 8.26
CA HIS A 203 2.39 2.29 7.09
C HIS A 203 1.88 3.60 6.47
N ASP A 204 1.79 3.70 5.14
CA ASP A 204 1.44 4.92 4.40
C ASP A 204 -0.08 5.22 4.31
N ASN A 205 -0.91 4.22 4.60
CA ASN A 205 -2.38 4.14 4.53
C ASN A 205 -2.95 3.93 3.12
N ILE A 206 -2.10 3.69 2.13
CA ILE A 206 -2.48 3.44 0.74
C ILE A 206 -2.10 2.02 0.34
N HIS A 207 -0.94 1.54 0.81
CA HIS A 207 -0.47 0.20 0.55
C HIS A 207 -1.52 -0.84 1.01
N PRO A 208 -1.90 -1.81 0.14
CA PRO A 208 -3.01 -2.72 0.45
C PRO A 208 -2.63 -3.80 1.47
N THR A 209 -1.33 -4.09 1.63
CA THR A 209 -0.86 -5.12 2.55
C THR A 209 -0.74 -4.59 3.97
N VAL A 210 -1.71 -4.94 4.80
CA VAL A 210 -1.74 -4.57 6.23
C VAL A 210 -1.14 -5.69 7.08
N LYS A 211 -0.14 -5.37 7.92
CA LYS A 211 0.56 -6.33 8.78
C LYS A 211 0.52 -5.94 10.26
N GLY A 212 0.08 -6.89 11.10
CA GLY A 212 0.27 -6.78 12.54
C GLY A 212 1.76 -6.80 12.93
N PRO A 213 2.10 -6.52 14.20
CA PRO A 213 3.48 -6.59 14.63
C PRO A 213 4.01 -8.03 14.49
N TRP A 214 5.30 -8.20 14.18
CA TRP A 214 5.86 -9.52 13.83
C TRP A 214 5.54 -10.61 14.86
N TYR A 215 5.55 -10.26 16.14
CA TYR A 215 5.27 -11.19 17.24
C TYR A 215 3.79 -11.64 17.32
N PHE A 216 2.89 -11.05 16.52
CA PHE A 216 1.50 -11.47 16.33
C PHE A 216 1.15 -11.92 14.91
N LEU A 217 2.09 -11.90 13.96
CA LEU A 217 1.82 -12.34 12.59
C LEU A 217 1.44 -13.83 12.51
N GLY A 218 2.08 -14.69 13.31
CA GLY A 218 1.67 -16.08 13.42
C GLY A 218 0.23 -16.24 13.90
N LEU A 219 -0.22 -15.38 14.84
CA LEU A 219 -1.59 -15.35 15.33
C LEU A 219 -2.57 -14.81 14.27
N GLN A 220 -2.18 -13.76 13.55
CA GLN A 220 -2.97 -13.19 12.45
C GLN A 220 -3.19 -14.24 11.36
N ASN A 221 -2.16 -15.02 11.01
CA ASN A 221 -2.27 -16.11 10.04
C ASN A 221 -3.20 -17.24 10.49
N LEU A 222 -3.17 -17.60 11.77
CA LEU A 222 -4.11 -18.59 12.33
C LEU A 222 -5.55 -18.10 12.25
N LEU A 223 -5.81 -16.81 12.53
CA LEU A 223 -7.15 -16.23 12.46
C LEU A 223 -7.79 -16.31 11.08
N HIS A 224 -6.99 -16.25 10.02
CA HIS A 224 -7.48 -16.44 8.66
C HIS A 224 -8.05 -17.85 8.42
N TRP A 225 -7.56 -18.86 9.15
CA TRP A 225 -8.02 -20.25 9.03
C TRP A 225 -9.17 -20.61 9.98
N PHE A 226 -9.41 -19.81 11.03
CA PHE A 226 -10.43 -20.11 12.04
C PHE A 226 -11.69 -19.26 11.85
N SER A 227 -12.84 -19.93 11.70
CA SER A 227 -14.14 -19.27 11.59
C SER A 227 -14.68 -18.73 12.93
N HIS A 228 -14.15 -19.20 14.07
CA HIS A 228 -14.61 -18.79 15.40
C HIS A 228 -13.47 -18.23 16.27
N PRO A 229 -13.54 -16.94 16.66
CA PRO A 229 -12.49 -16.28 17.46
C PRO A 229 -12.22 -16.92 18.83
N ARG A 230 -13.18 -17.63 19.42
CA ARG A 230 -13.05 -18.27 20.75
C ARG A 230 -11.99 -19.36 20.81
N TRP A 231 -11.74 -20.07 19.70
CA TRP A 231 -10.67 -21.07 19.64
C TRP A 231 -9.29 -20.45 19.89
N LEU A 232 -9.10 -19.22 19.42
CA LEU A 232 -7.87 -18.49 19.65
C LEU A 232 -7.65 -18.17 21.13
N LEU A 233 -8.70 -17.70 21.82
CA LEU A 233 -8.63 -17.41 23.25
C LEU A 233 -8.30 -18.66 24.06
N MET A 234 -8.90 -19.81 23.72
CA MET A 234 -8.60 -21.08 24.36
C MET A 234 -7.16 -21.52 24.10
N MET A 235 -6.65 -21.33 22.88
CA MET A 235 -5.25 -21.63 22.54
C MET A 235 -4.28 -20.73 23.32
N LEU A 236 -4.54 -19.43 23.43
CA LEU A 236 -3.72 -18.50 24.22
C LEU A 236 -3.75 -18.87 25.70
N ALA A 237 -4.93 -19.18 26.26
CA ALA A 237 -5.08 -19.64 27.64
C ALA A 237 -4.32 -20.95 27.88
N PHE A 238 -4.37 -21.88 26.92
CA PHE A 238 -3.61 -23.13 26.97
C PHE A 238 -2.11 -22.89 26.97
N VAL A 239 -1.59 -22.02 26.09
CA VAL A 239 -0.17 -21.64 26.09
C VAL A 239 0.23 -21.03 27.43
N MET A 240 -0.58 -20.13 27.99
CA MET A 240 -0.32 -19.53 29.31
C MET A 240 -0.34 -20.55 30.44
N MET A 241 -1.24 -21.54 30.40
CA MET A 241 -1.26 -22.66 31.33
C MET A 241 0.04 -23.48 31.24
N VAL A 242 0.50 -23.79 30.02
CA VAL A 242 1.76 -24.51 29.79
C VAL A 242 2.94 -23.71 30.32
N VAL A 243 3.02 -22.40 30.03
CA VAL A 243 4.04 -21.49 30.58
C VAL A 243 4.05 -21.57 32.10
N TYR A 244 2.90 -21.44 32.76
CA TYR A 244 2.80 -21.52 34.21
C TYR A 244 3.28 -22.88 34.76
N MET A 245 2.95 -23.99 34.09
CA MET A 245 3.37 -25.34 34.49
C MET A 245 4.89 -25.55 34.37
N THR A 246 5.62 -24.73 33.60
CA THR A 246 7.09 -24.83 33.51
C THR A 246 7.83 -24.39 34.78
N GLY A 247 7.18 -23.71 35.72
CA GLY A 247 7.75 -23.39 37.04
C GLY A 247 7.42 -24.40 38.14
N SER A 248 6.77 -25.51 37.79
CA SER A 248 6.37 -26.52 38.78
C SER A 248 7.60 -27.15 39.44
N LYS A 249 7.55 -27.30 40.77
CA LYS A 249 8.55 -28.04 41.54
C LYS A 249 8.53 -29.55 41.23
N ARG A 250 7.42 -30.06 40.68
CA ARG A 250 7.24 -31.49 40.37
C ARG A 250 7.85 -31.81 39.01
N TYR A 251 8.90 -32.63 39.00
CA TYR A 251 9.63 -33.00 37.77
C TYR A 251 8.72 -33.60 36.67
N SER A 252 7.75 -34.44 37.08
CA SER A 252 6.76 -35.05 36.17
C SER A 252 5.89 -34.05 35.41
N ILE A 253 5.76 -32.81 35.90
CA ILE A 253 5.01 -31.74 35.23
C ILE A 253 5.97 -30.81 34.50
N TYR A 254 7.08 -30.45 35.15
CA TYR A 254 8.12 -29.57 34.61
C TYR A 254 8.70 -30.05 33.28
N PHE A 255 9.08 -31.33 33.20
CA PHE A 255 9.76 -31.86 32.02
C PHE A 255 8.88 -31.87 30.75
N PRO A 256 7.64 -32.41 30.77
CA PRO A 256 6.79 -32.39 29.59
C PRO A 256 6.32 -30.98 29.21
N SER A 257 5.99 -30.12 30.18
CA SER A 257 5.51 -28.75 29.89
C SER A 257 6.57 -27.93 29.16
N ARG A 258 7.85 -28.05 29.55
CA ARG A 258 8.97 -27.40 28.86
C ARG A 258 9.12 -27.87 27.41
N ARG A 259 9.05 -29.19 27.15
CA ARG A 259 9.16 -29.74 25.80
C ARG A 259 7.99 -29.28 24.93
N LEU A 260 6.78 -29.33 25.48
CA LEU A 260 5.58 -28.85 24.80
C LEU A 260 5.70 -27.36 24.47
N LEU A 261 6.11 -26.52 25.43
CA LEU A 261 6.32 -25.10 25.19
C LEU A 261 7.34 -24.85 24.08
N LEU A 262 8.46 -25.57 24.06
CA LEU A 262 9.45 -25.46 22.99
C LEU A 262 8.86 -25.81 21.61
N VAL A 263 8.10 -26.90 21.51
CA VAL A 263 7.45 -27.29 20.26
C VAL A 263 6.45 -26.22 19.81
N LEU A 264 5.61 -25.72 20.73
CA LEU A 264 4.65 -24.66 20.44
C LEU A 264 5.35 -23.36 19.99
N THR A 265 6.44 -22.97 20.65
CA THR A 265 7.24 -21.79 20.26
C THR A 265 7.86 -21.97 18.88
N LEU A 266 8.40 -23.15 18.56
CA LEU A 266 8.98 -23.42 17.23
C LEU A 266 7.90 -23.41 16.13
N ALA A 267 6.75 -24.03 16.38
CA ALA A 267 5.62 -23.99 15.45
C ALA A 267 5.12 -22.55 15.23
N TYR A 268 5.00 -21.76 16.30
CA TYR A 268 4.61 -20.35 16.21
C TYR A 268 5.65 -19.50 15.47
N ALA A 269 6.94 -19.78 15.67
CA ALA A 269 8.02 -19.11 14.94
C ALA A 269 7.93 -19.39 13.44
N LEU A 270 7.65 -20.64 13.02
CA LEU A 270 7.45 -20.97 11.61
C LEU A 270 6.25 -20.22 11.01
N LEU A 271 5.12 -20.16 11.71
CA LEU A 271 3.94 -19.39 11.27
C LEU A 271 4.24 -17.89 11.18
N THR A 272 5.03 -17.38 12.11
CA THR A 272 5.48 -15.99 12.11
C THR A 272 6.39 -15.70 10.93
N LEU A 273 7.35 -16.58 10.63
CA LEU A 273 8.22 -16.47 9.45
C LEU A 273 7.40 -16.51 8.15
N ASP A 274 6.38 -17.37 8.07
CA ASP A 274 5.44 -17.41 6.93
C ASP A 274 4.76 -16.04 6.73
N GLY A 275 4.22 -15.47 7.80
CA GLY A 275 3.56 -14.16 7.75
C GLY A 275 4.48 -12.98 7.47
N VAL A 276 5.73 -13.01 7.97
CA VAL A 276 6.71 -11.95 7.72
C VAL A 276 7.14 -11.97 6.26
N PHE A 277 7.59 -13.13 5.77
CA PHE A 277 8.35 -13.23 4.51
C PHE A 277 7.52 -13.66 3.30
N PHE A 278 6.38 -14.31 3.47
CA PHE A 278 5.66 -14.91 2.33
C PHE A 278 4.24 -14.40 2.15
N ARG A 279 3.73 -13.56 3.06
CA ARG A 279 2.39 -12.95 2.96
C ARG A 279 2.44 -11.63 2.18
N GLY A 280 1.76 -11.61 1.04
CA GLY A 280 1.49 -10.42 0.23
C GLY A 280 0.05 -9.92 0.38
N GLU A 281 -0.39 -9.18 -0.64
CA GLU A 281 -1.73 -8.61 -0.71
C GLU A 281 -2.81 -9.69 -0.76
N ASN A 282 -4.02 -9.41 -0.25
CA ASN A 282 -5.17 -10.33 -0.30
C ASN A 282 -4.88 -11.75 0.23
N TRP A 283 -3.97 -11.86 1.21
CA TRP A 283 -3.51 -13.15 1.75
C TRP A 283 -2.82 -14.05 0.73
N SER A 284 -2.42 -13.50 -0.42
CA SER A 284 -1.65 -14.23 -1.42
C SER A 284 -0.27 -14.59 -0.88
N ARG A 285 0.22 -15.74 -1.36
CA ARG A 285 1.59 -16.17 -1.09
C ARG A 285 2.50 -15.65 -2.18
N ILE A 286 3.46 -14.82 -1.79
CA ILE A 286 4.48 -14.25 -2.67
C ILE A 286 5.87 -14.70 -2.23
N PHE A 287 6.72 -15.02 -3.20
CA PHE A 287 8.08 -15.49 -2.95
C PHE A 287 9.13 -14.42 -3.30
N PRO A 288 10.31 -14.42 -2.64
CA PRO A 288 11.35 -13.40 -2.83
C PRO A 288 11.82 -13.15 -4.27
N TRP A 289 11.64 -14.11 -5.16
CA TRP A 289 12.04 -14.05 -6.57
C TRP A 289 10.94 -13.57 -7.52
N GLN A 290 9.73 -13.30 -7.01
CA GLN A 290 8.63 -12.75 -7.82
C GLN A 290 8.74 -11.22 -7.93
N GLN A 291 8.36 -10.68 -9.09
CA GLN A 291 8.29 -9.23 -9.27
C GLN A 291 7.31 -8.60 -8.28
N GLY A 292 7.64 -7.42 -7.75
CA GLY A 292 6.82 -6.72 -6.76
C GLY A 292 6.96 -7.23 -5.32
N TYR A 293 7.79 -8.26 -5.05
CA TYR A 293 8.00 -8.79 -3.70
C TYR A 293 8.45 -7.72 -2.68
N GLY A 294 9.40 -6.87 -3.04
CA GLY A 294 9.91 -5.82 -2.16
C GLY A 294 8.81 -4.86 -1.68
N TYR A 295 7.94 -4.45 -2.61
CA TYR A 295 6.77 -3.63 -2.32
C TYR A 295 5.76 -4.40 -1.44
N GLN A 296 5.27 -5.56 -1.88
CA GLN A 296 4.23 -6.27 -1.12
C GLN A 296 4.66 -6.72 0.28
N VAL A 297 5.93 -7.00 0.51
CA VAL A 297 6.41 -7.63 1.75
C VAL A 297 7.14 -6.66 2.68
N PHE A 298 7.95 -5.73 2.13
CA PHE A 298 8.91 -4.93 2.89
C PHE A 298 8.78 -3.42 2.71
N ASP A 299 7.73 -2.92 2.05
CA ASP A 299 7.55 -1.49 1.76
C ASP A 299 7.70 -0.58 2.99
N ALA A 300 7.13 -0.98 4.14
CA ALA A 300 7.21 -0.19 5.37
C ALA A 300 8.63 -0.04 5.98
N TYR A 301 9.65 -0.75 5.47
CA TYR A 301 11.02 -0.71 5.99
C TYR A 301 11.96 0.05 5.05
N HIS A 302 12.30 1.28 5.45
CA HIS A 302 13.24 2.12 4.70
C HIS A 302 14.61 2.20 5.39
N PHE A 303 15.66 2.16 4.58
CA PHE A 303 17.04 2.42 5.01
C PHE A 303 17.39 3.87 4.69
N SER A 304 17.17 4.78 5.64
CA SER A 304 17.64 6.15 5.50
C SER A 304 18.35 6.66 6.74
N LYS A 305 19.19 7.67 6.52
CA LYS A 305 19.91 8.37 7.59
C LYS A 305 19.10 9.59 7.98
N PRO A 306 18.93 9.88 9.27
CA PRO A 306 18.31 11.13 9.70
C PRO A 306 19.09 12.34 9.12
N ASP A 307 18.38 13.22 8.43
CA ASP A 307 18.94 14.46 7.92
C ASP A 307 18.80 15.57 8.97
N PHE A 308 19.88 15.82 9.71
CA PHE A 308 19.92 16.87 10.74
C PHE A 308 20.10 18.29 10.17
N SER A 309 20.11 18.47 8.85
CA SER A 309 20.26 19.79 8.20
C SER A 309 18.94 20.49 7.87
N SER A 310 17.80 19.94 8.33
CA SER A 310 16.44 20.27 7.87
C SER A 310 15.82 21.57 8.42
N ASP A 311 16.59 22.50 8.96
CA ASP A 311 16.09 23.79 9.49
C ASP A 311 15.32 24.63 8.44
N LYS A 312 15.43 24.28 7.16
CA LYS A 312 14.83 25.00 6.01
C LYS A 312 13.31 24.88 5.89
N PHE A 313 12.66 23.90 6.52
CA PHE A 313 11.25 23.59 6.24
C PHE A 313 10.29 23.74 7.43
N ALA A 314 10.79 24.20 8.59
CA ALA A 314 9.98 24.36 9.80
C ALA A 314 8.77 25.32 9.62
N GLY A 315 8.88 26.32 8.74
CA GLY A 315 7.78 27.24 8.42
C GLY A 315 6.68 26.66 7.51
N VAL A 316 6.98 25.60 6.75
CA VAL A 316 6.06 25.00 5.76
C VAL A 316 5.09 24.00 6.41
N ILE A 317 5.34 23.62 7.66
CA ILE A 317 4.59 22.60 8.42
C ILE A 317 3.13 23.03 8.66
N ALA A 318 2.91 24.30 9.00
CA ALA A 318 1.61 24.80 9.39
C ALA A 318 0.63 24.90 8.21
N THR A 319 1.16 24.97 6.99
CA THR A 319 0.36 25.17 5.77
C THR A 319 0.17 23.90 4.96
N SER A 320 0.93 22.84 5.23
CA SER A 320 0.78 21.56 4.54
C SER A 320 -0.52 20.84 4.97
N PRO A 321 -1.39 20.42 4.02
CA PRO A 321 -2.65 19.77 4.33
C PRO A 321 -2.43 18.41 4.99
N THR A 322 -3.42 17.98 5.78
CA THR A 322 -3.46 16.63 6.37
C THR A 322 -4.32 15.74 5.49
N ILE A 323 -3.71 14.75 4.84
CA ILE A 323 -4.34 13.80 3.91
C ILE A 323 -4.32 12.41 4.55
N ASP A 324 -5.47 11.73 4.61
CA ASP A 324 -5.66 10.45 5.30
C ASP A 324 -5.04 10.37 6.71
N GLY A 325 -5.07 11.49 7.44
CA GLY A 325 -4.53 11.60 8.79
C GLY A 325 -3.00 11.76 8.90
N ARG A 326 -2.27 11.93 7.79
CA ARG A 326 -0.83 12.25 7.76
C ARG A 326 -0.54 13.55 7.02
N GLN A 327 0.68 14.08 7.19
CA GLN A 327 1.28 15.02 6.24
C GLN A 327 2.29 14.26 5.38
N GLU A 328 2.48 14.69 4.14
CA GLU A 328 3.46 14.14 3.21
C GLU A 328 4.50 15.18 2.79
N SER A 329 5.74 14.74 2.59
CA SER A 329 6.85 15.61 2.14
C SER A 329 6.61 16.23 0.77
N CYS A 330 5.89 15.53 -0.12
CA CYS A 330 5.61 15.97 -1.48
C CYS A 330 5.00 17.38 -1.49
N LEU A 331 3.95 17.61 -0.69
CA LEU A 331 3.26 18.90 -0.58
C LEU A 331 4.01 19.94 0.27
N MET A 332 5.12 19.56 0.90
CA MET A 332 6.00 20.54 1.56
C MET A 332 6.97 21.16 0.55
N CYS A 333 7.40 20.40 -0.46
CA CYS A 333 8.29 20.89 -1.53
C CYS A 333 7.51 21.37 -2.77
N HIS A 334 6.40 20.72 -3.11
CA HIS A 334 5.56 20.95 -4.29
C HIS A 334 4.19 21.52 -3.88
N ASN A 335 4.18 22.66 -3.19
CA ASN A 335 2.97 23.27 -2.65
C ASN A 335 2.22 24.21 -3.62
N ASN A 336 2.82 24.53 -4.77
CA ASN A 336 2.31 25.52 -5.72
C ASN A 336 2.00 24.89 -7.10
N VAL A 337 1.52 23.66 -7.11
CA VAL A 337 1.08 22.98 -8.34
C VAL A 337 -0.44 23.11 -8.46
N ASP A 338 -0.95 23.62 -9.59
CA ASP A 338 -2.37 23.71 -9.92
C ASP A 338 -2.72 22.86 -11.16
N GLY A 339 -3.97 22.96 -11.66
CA GLY A 339 -4.44 22.21 -12.85
C GLY A 339 -5.16 20.90 -12.55
N PHE A 340 -5.38 20.57 -11.27
CA PHE A 340 -6.08 19.35 -10.87
C PHE A 340 -7.60 19.50 -10.92
N SER A 341 -8.28 18.39 -11.20
CA SER A 341 -9.73 18.27 -10.99
C SER A 341 -10.07 18.20 -9.50
N ALA A 342 -11.34 18.41 -9.14
CA ALA A 342 -11.76 18.41 -7.74
C ALA A 342 -11.47 17.06 -7.04
N SER A 343 -11.74 15.94 -7.71
CA SER A 343 -11.56 14.59 -7.16
C SER A 343 -10.11 14.13 -7.11
N HIS A 344 -9.25 14.66 -8.00
CA HIS A 344 -7.81 14.34 -8.04
C HIS A 344 -6.92 15.48 -7.53
N ASN A 345 -7.46 16.36 -6.69
CA ASN A 345 -6.69 17.46 -6.11
C ASN A 345 -5.74 16.93 -5.00
N PRO A 346 -4.42 17.20 -5.07
CA PRO A 346 -3.48 16.78 -4.03
C PRO A 346 -3.78 17.33 -2.62
N ALA A 347 -4.51 18.44 -2.51
CA ALA A 347 -4.98 18.92 -1.20
C ALA A 347 -5.97 17.95 -0.52
N VAL A 348 -6.60 17.06 -1.30
CA VAL A 348 -7.56 16.05 -0.85
C VAL A 348 -6.92 14.66 -0.76
N ILE A 349 -6.23 14.23 -1.83
CA ILE A 349 -5.73 12.84 -1.95
C ILE A 349 -4.20 12.72 -1.89
N GLY A 350 -3.47 13.84 -1.80
CA GLY A 350 -2.01 13.86 -1.86
C GLY A 350 -1.45 13.55 -3.24
N CYS A 351 -0.15 13.82 -3.43
CA CYS A 351 0.60 13.41 -4.61
C CYS A 351 1.03 11.92 -4.50
N PHE A 352 1.27 11.46 -3.26
CA PHE A 352 1.75 10.10 -2.99
C PHE A 352 0.75 9.01 -3.42
N SER A 353 -0.55 9.27 -3.36
CA SER A 353 -1.59 8.30 -3.76
C SER A 353 -1.51 7.88 -5.21
N CYS A 354 -1.13 8.81 -6.09
CA CYS A 354 -0.93 8.52 -7.51
C CYS A 354 0.51 8.10 -7.78
N HIS A 355 1.48 8.91 -7.34
CA HIS A 355 2.87 8.78 -7.78
C HIS A 355 3.75 7.92 -6.87
N GLY A 356 3.29 7.48 -5.70
CA GLY A 356 4.13 6.75 -4.74
C GLY A 356 5.34 7.56 -4.28
N GLY A 357 6.44 6.88 -3.98
CA GLY A 357 7.65 7.49 -3.41
C GLY A 357 7.81 7.18 -1.91
N ASN A 358 8.46 8.08 -1.17
CA ASN A 358 8.49 8.04 0.29
C ASN A 358 7.89 9.34 0.85
N PRO A 359 6.65 9.31 1.38
CA PRO A 359 5.97 10.50 1.84
C PRO A 359 6.52 11.01 3.18
N PHE A 360 7.43 10.26 3.82
CA PHE A 360 7.97 10.52 5.15
C PHE A 360 9.44 10.95 5.15
N SER A 361 10.04 11.23 3.99
CA SER A 361 11.41 11.77 3.89
C SER A 361 11.43 13.14 3.22
N MET A 362 12.20 14.06 3.78
CA MET A 362 12.51 15.36 3.19
C MET A 362 13.76 15.32 2.28
N ASN A 363 14.47 14.19 2.26
CA ASN A 363 15.60 14.02 1.36
C ASN A 363 15.10 13.76 -0.06
N LYS A 364 15.47 14.62 -1.03
CA LYS A 364 15.04 14.51 -2.44
C LYS A 364 15.19 13.10 -3.02
N LYS A 365 16.31 12.42 -2.75
CA LYS A 365 16.57 11.10 -3.35
C LYS A 365 15.67 10.03 -2.73
N GLU A 366 15.46 10.10 -1.42
CA GLU A 366 14.63 9.14 -0.69
C GLU A 366 13.14 9.38 -0.94
N ALA A 367 12.70 10.64 -0.94
CA ALA A 367 11.32 11.03 -1.20
C ALA A 367 10.84 10.55 -2.58
N HIS A 368 11.72 10.58 -3.57
CA HIS A 368 11.42 10.14 -4.94
C HIS A 368 11.76 8.66 -5.21
N GLU A 369 12.29 7.92 -4.24
CA GLU A 369 12.62 6.51 -4.40
C GLU A 369 11.32 5.70 -4.61
N GLY A 370 11.24 4.97 -5.72
CA GLY A 370 10.06 4.15 -6.03
C GLY A 370 8.86 4.92 -6.58
N MET A 371 9.02 6.19 -6.96
CA MET A 371 7.96 6.96 -7.62
C MET A 371 7.57 6.37 -8.99
N ILE A 372 6.30 6.48 -9.31
CA ILE A 372 5.67 6.10 -10.56
C ILE A 372 5.45 7.35 -11.40
N LEU A 373 6.09 7.42 -12.56
CA LEU A 373 5.96 8.57 -13.46
C LEU A 373 4.55 8.64 -14.07
N ILE A 374 4.00 7.50 -14.49
CA ILE A 374 2.71 7.40 -15.18
C ILE A 374 1.83 6.42 -14.40
N PRO A 375 0.99 6.95 -13.49
CA PRO A 375 0.29 6.11 -12.52
C PRO A 375 -0.85 5.30 -13.13
N GLY A 376 -1.48 5.76 -14.21
CA GLY A 376 -2.62 5.04 -14.81
C GLY A 376 -2.27 3.96 -15.83
N ASN A 377 -0.98 3.70 -16.12
CA ASN A 377 -0.57 2.49 -16.84
C ASN A 377 -1.22 1.28 -16.14
N LEU A 378 -1.81 0.32 -16.87
CA LEU A 378 -2.51 -0.81 -16.24
C LEU A 378 -1.60 -1.62 -15.30
N SER A 379 -0.30 -1.70 -15.60
CA SER A 379 0.72 -2.30 -14.73
C SER A 379 0.90 -1.59 -13.38
N ASN A 380 0.56 -0.30 -13.29
CA ASN A 380 0.63 0.52 -12.10
C ASN A 380 -0.74 0.82 -11.48
N ALA A 381 -1.83 0.69 -12.25
CA ALA A 381 -3.17 1.14 -11.87
C ALA A 381 -3.63 0.53 -10.55
N GLY A 382 -3.35 -0.75 -10.29
CA GLY A 382 -3.69 -1.40 -9.00
C GLY A 382 -3.00 -0.78 -7.79
N ARG A 383 -1.88 -0.08 -7.97
CA ARG A 383 -1.10 0.60 -6.91
C ARG A 383 -1.39 2.10 -6.80
N SER A 384 -2.20 2.64 -7.71
CA SER A 384 -2.54 4.06 -7.80
C SER A 384 -4.07 4.24 -7.88
N CYS A 385 -4.63 4.12 -9.07
CA CYS A 385 -6.04 4.31 -9.40
C CYS A 385 -6.98 3.24 -8.83
N GLY A 386 -6.45 2.08 -8.40
CA GLY A 386 -7.18 0.90 -7.93
C GLY A 386 -6.93 0.52 -6.47
N THR A 387 -6.40 1.46 -5.68
CA THR A 387 -6.19 1.23 -4.23
C THR A 387 -7.52 1.15 -3.48
N ALA A 388 -7.51 0.73 -2.21
CA ALA A 388 -8.76 0.57 -1.44
C ALA A 388 -9.63 1.85 -1.37
N ASN A 389 -9.01 3.03 -1.49
CA ASN A 389 -9.68 4.33 -1.47
C ASN A 389 -9.86 4.95 -2.87
N CYS A 390 -9.37 4.29 -3.93
CA CYS A 390 -9.37 4.81 -5.30
C CYS A 390 -9.83 3.70 -6.27
N HIS A 391 -11.04 3.83 -6.83
CA HIS A 391 -11.66 2.94 -7.83
C HIS A 391 -11.25 1.44 -7.83
N PRO A 392 -11.32 0.71 -6.68
CA PRO A 392 -10.80 -0.65 -6.57
C PRO A 392 -11.50 -1.67 -7.49
N GLU A 393 -12.79 -1.49 -7.74
CA GLU A 393 -13.57 -2.39 -8.60
C GLU A 393 -13.26 -2.18 -10.10
N ILE A 394 -12.94 -0.93 -10.50
CA ILE A 394 -12.72 -0.57 -11.91
C ILE A 394 -11.44 -1.22 -12.44
N VAL A 395 -10.38 -1.26 -11.64
CA VAL A 395 -9.13 -1.91 -12.04
C VAL A 395 -9.29 -3.43 -12.17
N ASN A 396 -10.20 -4.05 -11.41
CA ASN A 396 -10.47 -5.49 -11.52
C ASN A 396 -11.32 -5.87 -12.75
N ARG A 397 -12.14 -4.96 -13.29
CA ARG A 397 -12.97 -5.20 -14.47
C ARG A 397 -12.23 -4.92 -15.77
N ILE A 398 -11.36 -3.91 -15.81
CA ILE A 398 -10.69 -3.47 -17.05
C ILE A 398 -9.89 -4.60 -17.70
N ASP A 399 -9.15 -5.37 -16.91
CA ASP A 399 -8.33 -6.50 -17.39
C ASP A 399 -9.15 -7.68 -17.98
N LYS A 400 -10.48 -7.62 -17.89
CA LYS A 400 -11.39 -8.63 -18.44
C LYS A 400 -12.17 -8.14 -19.65
N GLY A 401 -12.27 -6.82 -19.85
CA GLY A 401 -12.98 -6.24 -20.99
C GLY A 401 -12.26 -6.45 -22.32
N LEU A 402 -12.99 -6.46 -23.43
CA LEU A 402 -12.44 -6.61 -24.78
C LEU A 402 -11.50 -5.46 -25.17
N MET A 403 -11.75 -4.24 -24.67
CA MET A 403 -10.90 -3.07 -24.91
C MET A 403 -9.51 -3.20 -24.27
N ALA A 404 -9.33 -4.06 -23.26
CA ALA A 404 -8.02 -4.33 -22.67
C ALA A 404 -7.39 -5.63 -23.21
N THR A 405 -8.20 -6.65 -23.48
CA THR A 405 -7.73 -8.02 -23.78
C THR A 405 -7.59 -8.32 -25.27
N LEU A 406 -8.35 -7.64 -26.14
CA LEU A 406 -8.49 -7.95 -27.57
C LEU A 406 -8.92 -9.40 -27.88
N THR A 407 -9.47 -10.15 -26.91
CA THR A 407 -9.71 -11.60 -27.04
C THR A 407 -10.44 -11.97 -28.33
N GLY A 408 -11.55 -11.30 -28.63
CA GLY A 408 -12.30 -11.57 -29.87
C GLY A 408 -11.52 -11.29 -31.15
N MET A 409 -10.81 -10.17 -31.23
CA MET A 409 -9.99 -9.83 -32.40
C MET A 409 -8.86 -10.84 -32.60
N ILE A 410 -8.19 -11.26 -31.52
CA ILE A 410 -7.09 -12.24 -31.58
C ILE A 410 -7.58 -13.59 -32.11
N ASN A 411 -8.66 -14.11 -31.55
CA ASN A 411 -9.17 -15.43 -31.94
C ASN A 411 -9.73 -15.43 -33.36
N VAL A 412 -10.46 -14.38 -33.75
CA VAL A 412 -11.01 -14.25 -35.12
C VAL A 412 -9.89 -14.10 -36.14
N ASP A 413 -8.84 -13.31 -35.86
CA ASP A 413 -7.71 -13.17 -36.79
C ASP A 413 -6.98 -14.50 -36.98
N ARG A 414 -6.65 -15.21 -35.89
CA ARG A 414 -6.06 -16.55 -35.94
C ARG A 414 -6.92 -17.55 -36.72
N TYR A 415 -8.24 -17.50 -36.56
CA TYR A 415 -9.16 -18.32 -37.34
C TYR A 415 -9.10 -18.00 -38.84
N VAL A 416 -9.12 -16.72 -39.21
CA VAL A 416 -9.05 -16.27 -40.63
C VAL A 416 -7.72 -16.69 -41.28
N PHE A 417 -6.62 -16.69 -40.54
CA PHE A 417 -5.31 -17.16 -41.01
C PHE A 417 -5.17 -18.70 -41.00
N ASN A 418 -6.22 -19.45 -40.66
CA ASN A 418 -6.21 -20.91 -40.48
C ASN A 418 -5.20 -21.40 -39.42
N GLU A 419 -4.88 -20.55 -38.43
CA GLU A 419 -4.04 -20.91 -37.29
C GLU A 419 -4.89 -21.47 -36.13
N GLN A 420 -6.21 -21.30 -36.20
CA GLN A 420 -7.20 -21.86 -35.27
C GLN A 420 -8.41 -22.43 -36.01
N LEU A 421 -9.07 -23.46 -35.45
CA LEU A 421 -10.19 -24.16 -36.09
C LEU A 421 -11.56 -23.48 -35.91
N VAL A 422 -11.71 -22.67 -34.87
CA VAL A 422 -12.95 -21.97 -34.51
C VAL A 422 -12.62 -20.52 -34.15
N PRO A 423 -13.56 -19.56 -34.28
CA PRO A 423 -13.30 -18.15 -34.00
C PRO A 423 -13.26 -17.79 -32.51
N ASP A 424 -13.54 -18.75 -31.61
CA ASP A 424 -13.61 -18.55 -30.16
C ASP A 424 -12.38 -19.16 -29.48
N GLY A 425 -11.93 -18.55 -28.38
CA GLY A 425 -10.75 -19.04 -27.67
C GLY A 425 -10.36 -18.20 -26.46
N ASP A 426 -9.21 -18.52 -25.89
CA ASP A 426 -8.61 -17.81 -24.76
C ASP A 426 -7.53 -16.81 -25.18
N GLY A 427 -7.56 -16.37 -26.44
CA GLY A 427 -6.65 -15.35 -26.98
C GLY A 427 -6.55 -14.13 -26.07
N ASP A 428 -5.32 -13.73 -25.80
CA ASP A 428 -4.98 -12.63 -24.90
C ASP A 428 -3.69 -11.98 -25.40
N LEU A 429 -3.54 -10.67 -25.21
CA LEU A 429 -2.33 -9.93 -25.57
C LEU A 429 -1.04 -10.56 -25.00
N ALA A 430 -1.11 -11.15 -23.81
CA ALA A 430 0.02 -11.83 -23.18
C ALA A 430 0.45 -13.11 -23.91
N THR A 431 -0.39 -13.65 -24.79
CA THR A 431 -0.20 -14.91 -25.52
C THR A 431 0.20 -14.72 -26.99
N LEU A 432 0.49 -13.48 -27.41
CA LEU A 432 0.85 -13.22 -28.80
C LEU A 432 2.26 -13.74 -29.13
N HIS A 433 2.33 -14.59 -30.14
CA HIS A 433 3.53 -15.23 -30.68
C HIS A 433 4.01 -14.51 -31.96
N HIS A 434 4.74 -15.21 -32.84
CA HIS A 434 5.27 -14.69 -34.10
C HIS A 434 4.64 -15.37 -35.31
N THR A 435 3.36 -15.72 -35.20
CA THR A 435 2.58 -16.28 -36.31
C THR A 435 2.12 -15.17 -37.26
N ALA A 436 1.53 -15.53 -38.40
CA ALA A 436 1.13 -14.53 -39.38
C ALA A 436 -0.03 -13.66 -38.85
N ALA A 437 -0.99 -14.27 -38.14
CA ALA A 437 -2.07 -13.55 -37.48
C ALA A 437 -1.54 -12.62 -36.36
N ASP A 438 -0.69 -13.15 -35.47
CA ASP A 438 -0.20 -12.36 -34.34
C ASP A 438 0.69 -11.18 -34.80
N GLU A 439 1.52 -11.37 -35.84
CA GLU A 439 2.30 -10.28 -36.45
C GLU A 439 1.40 -9.28 -37.18
N HIS A 440 0.31 -9.72 -37.80
CA HIS A 440 -0.66 -8.81 -38.40
C HIS A 440 -1.27 -7.87 -37.34
N LEU A 441 -1.71 -8.38 -36.20
CA LEU A 441 -2.23 -7.56 -35.09
C LEU A 441 -1.17 -6.67 -34.45
N LYS A 442 0.06 -7.16 -34.26
CA LYS A 442 1.22 -6.39 -33.76
C LYS A 442 1.55 -5.19 -34.63
N ASN A 443 1.36 -5.29 -35.94
CA ASN A 443 1.59 -4.19 -36.86
C ASN A 443 0.42 -3.19 -36.95
N LEU A 444 -0.72 -3.51 -36.32
CA LEU A 444 -1.92 -2.66 -36.28
C LEU A 444 -2.11 -2.02 -34.90
N CYS A 445 -3.09 -2.50 -34.12
CA CYS A 445 -3.52 -1.88 -32.86
C CYS A 445 -2.62 -2.27 -31.68
N VAL A 446 -2.06 -3.49 -31.67
CA VAL A 446 -1.32 -4.03 -30.52
C VAL A 446 -0.04 -3.25 -30.22
N ARG A 447 0.54 -2.53 -31.20
CA ARG A 447 1.72 -1.67 -30.96
C ARG A 447 1.44 -0.51 -30.00
N CYS A 448 0.20 -0.05 -29.90
CA CYS A 448 -0.19 1.13 -29.14
C CYS A 448 -1.51 0.95 -28.37
N HIS A 449 -1.85 -0.29 -28.06
CA HIS A 449 -3.11 -0.66 -27.41
C HIS A 449 -3.24 -0.06 -26.00
N LEU A 450 -4.46 -0.02 -25.44
CA LEU A 450 -4.77 0.56 -24.13
C LEU A 450 -3.81 0.10 -23.02
N GLY A 451 -3.52 -1.21 -22.99
CA GLY A 451 -2.63 -1.83 -22.02
C GLY A 451 -1.13 -1.59 -22.25
N ASN A 452 -0.73 -0.98 -23.36
CA ASN A 452 0.68 -0.65 -23.56
C ASN A 452 1.11 0.47 -22.63
N GLU A 453 2.27 0.27 -22.01
CA GLU A 453 2.85 1.25 -21.10
C GLU A 453 3.22 2.52 -21.86
N LYS A 454 2.67 3.63 -21.40
CA LYS A 454 3.17 4.94 -21.75
C LYS A 454 4.44 5.17 -20.93
N LEU A 455 5.54 5.51 -21.61
CA LEU A 455 6.87 5.66 -21.01
C LEU A 455 7.28 7.13 -20.79
N ALA A 456 6.61 8.06 -21.46
CA ALA A 456 6.88 9.49 -21.38
C ALA A 456 5.59 10.27 -21.11
N SER A 457 5.67 11.28 -20.23
CA SER A 457 4.57 12.21 -19.97
C SER A 457 4.26 13.05 -21.21
N GLY A 458 3.04 13.58 -21.27
CA GLY A 458 2.57 14.43 -22.37
C GLY A 458 1.14 14.06 -22.79
N PRO A 459 0.51 14.90 -23.62
CA PRO A 459 -0.85 14.72 -24.07
C PRO A 459 -1.04 13.39 -24.80
N VAL A 460 -2.28 12.91 -24.79
CA VAL A 460 -2.70 11.77 -25.61
C VAL A 460 -2.88 12.27 -27.03
N THR A 461 -2.12 11.71 -27.97
CA THR A 461 -2.16 12.07 -29.39
C THR A 461 -2.10 10.81 -30.24
N GLU A 462 -2.19 10.96 -31.55
CA GLU A 462 -1.98 9.85 -32.50
C GLU A 462 -0.55 9.27 -32.42
N GLU A 463 0.41 9.99 -31.84
CA GLU A 463 1.80 9.52 -31.63
C GLU A 463 2.09 9.11 -30.18
N SER A 464 1.21 9.50 -29.25
CA SER A 464 1.35 9.32 -27.81
C SER A 464 0.12 8.58 -27.28
N ARG A 465 0.16 7.24 -27.36
CA ARG A 465 -0.95 6.31 -27.09
C ARG A 465 -0.64 5.37 -25.92
N GLY A 466 -1.64 4.59 -25.49
CA GLY A 466 -1.56 3.71 -24.34
C GLY A 466 -1.69 4.49 -23.04
N GLY A 467 -1.22 3.92 -21.93
CA GLY A 467 -1.32 4.60 -20.63
C GLY A 467 -2.47 4.14 -19.74
N GLY A 468 -3.16 3.06 -20.11
CA GLY A 468 -4.28 2.52 -19.34
C GLY A 468 -5.36 3.56 -19.09
N CYS A 469 -5.67 3.82 -17.82
CA CYS A 469 -6.69 4.80 -17.42
C CYS A 469 -6.43 6.20 -18.00
N LEU A 470 -5.16 6.59 -18.15
CA LEU A 470 -4.78 7.90 -18.65
C LEU A 470 -4.97 8.05 -20.17
N ALA A 471 -5.24 6.97 -20.90
CA ALA A 471 -5.56 7.06 -22.32
C ALA A 471 -6.87 7.84 -22.55
N CYS A 472 -7.80 7.79 -21.60
CA CYS A 472 -9.11 8.44 -21.68
C CYS A 472 -9.27 9.60 -20.70
N HIS A 473 -8.63 9.53 -19.52
CA HIS A 473 -8.88 10.48 -18.44
C HIS A 473 -7.85 11.62 -18.33
N LEU A 474 -6.80 11.63 -19.15
CA LEU A 474 -5.72 12.62 -19.05
C LEU A 474 -5.95 13.82 -19.98
N ASN A 475 -6.29 14.96 -19.40
CA ASN A 475 -6.62 16.17 -20.12
C ASN A 475 -5.52 17.22 -19.98
N TYR A 476 -5.00 17.68 -21.11
CA TYR A 476 -4.04 18.78 -21.20
C TYR A 476 -4.75 20.03 -21.68
N ASP A 477 -4.83 21.04 -20.81
CA ASP A 477 -5.19 22.39 -21.24
C ASP A 477 -3.96 23.15 -21.78
N GLU A 478 -4.18 24.34 -22.34
CA GLU A 478 -3.09 25.15 -22.92
C GLU A 478 -1.97 25.45 -21.91
N ARG A 479 -2.30 25.56 -20.61
CA ARG A 479 -1.32 25.83 -19.55
C ARG A 479 -0.51 24.58 -19.23
N ALA A 480 -1.15 23.41 -19.17
CA ALA A 480 -0.53 22.11 -18.95
C ALA A 480 0.44 21.78 -20.08
N GLU A 481 0.04 22.01 -21.34
CA GLU A 481 0.91 21.79 -22.50
C GLU A 481 2.16 22.67 -22.44
N LYS A 482 2.00 23.97 -22.14
CA LYS A 482 3.12 24.91 -22.00
C LYS A 482 4.03 24.53 -20.83
N ALA A 483 3.46 24.16 -19.69
CA ALA A 483 4.22 23.75 -18.50
C ALA A 483 5.01 22.46 -18.77
N HIS A 484 4.39 21.49 -19.45
CA HIS A 484 5.04 20.24 -19.84
C HIS A 484 6.18 20.48 -20.84
N ALA A 485 5.95 21.29 -21.88
CA ALA A 485 6.99 21.65 -22.84
C ALA A 485 8.17 22.40 -22.18
N ALA A 486 7.89 23.30 -21.23
CA ALA A 486 8.94 23.97 -20.46
C ALA A 486 9.74 22.98 -19.60
N HIS A 487 9.06 22.04 -18.95
CA HIS A 487 9.68 21.00 -18.13
C HIS A 487 10.61 20.10 -18.96
N LEU A 488 10.19 19.66 -20.15
CA LEU A 488 11.03 18.85 -21.06
C LEU A 488 12.32 19.58 -21.49
N ASN A 489 12.29 20.91 -21.57
CA ASN A 489 13.45 21.73 -21.93
C ASN A 489 14.37 22.05 -20.74
N MET A 490 13.96 21.72 -19.51
CA MET A 490 14.73 21.96 -18.27
C MET A 490 14.80 20.68 -17.40
N PRO A 491 15.44 19.59 -17.89
CA PRO A 491 15.38 18.28 -17.25
C PRO A 491 16.02 18.26 -15.84
N ASP A 492 16.97 19.15 -15.56
CA ASP A 492 17.63 19.24 -14.25
C ASP A 492 16.83 20.06 -13.21
N ASP A 493 15.80 20.78 -13.66
CA ASP A 493 15.00 21.65 -12.81
C ASP A 493 13.68 20.99 -12.41
N SER A 494 13.77 20.10 -11.41
CA SER A 494 12.64 19.35 -10.86
C SER A 494 11.61 20.22 -10.11
N ALA A 495 11.76 21.55 -10.09
CA ALA A 495 10.97 22.46 -9.25
C ALA A 495 9.76 23.13 -9.95
N TRP A 496 9.56 22.95 -11.26
CA TRP A 496 8.69 23.89 -12.02
C TRP A 496 7.55 23.31 -12.85
N LEU A 497 7.12 22.06 -12.64
CA LEU A 497 5.78 21.70 -13.13
C LEU A 497 4.73 22.38 -12.24
N LEU A 498 4.48 23.67 -12.49
CA LEU A 498 3.54 24.50 -11.75
C LEU A 498 2.09 24.21 -12.13
N HIS A 499 1.86 23.68 -13.34
CA HIS A 499 0.54 23.30 -13.83
C HIS A 499 0.56 21.85 -14.28
N HIS A 500 -0.23 21.01 -13.62
CA HIS A 500 -0.40 19.60 -13.91
C HIS A 500 -1.57 19.41 -14.88
N ALA A 501 -1.51 18.37 -15.72
CA ALA A 501 -2.64 17.96 -16.55
C ALA A 501 -3.78 17.41 -15.68
N SER A 502 -5.04 17.71 -15.99
CA SER A 502 -6.13 17.21 -15.16
C SER A 502 -6.40 15.74 -15.43
N VAL A 503 -6.81 15.01 -14.38
CA VAL A 503 -7.36 13.66 -14.50
C VAL A 503 -8.83 13.72 -14.12
N ASP A 504 -9.73 13.54 -15.09
CA ASP A 504 -11.17 13.72 -14.89
C ASP A 504 -12.02 12.99 -15.94
N LEU A 505 -13.34 13.18 -15.86
CA LEU A 505 -14.33 12.55 -16.72
C LEU A 505 -14.62 13.33 -18.01
N THR A 506 -13.85 14.38 -18.32
CA THR A 506 -14.00 15.15 -19.56
C THR A 506 -13.36 14.38 -20.71
N VAL A 507 -14.00 13.30 -21.14
CA VAL A 507 -13.50 12.43 -22.22
C VAL A 507 -14.12 12.84 -23.54
N THR A 508 -13.37 13.57 -24.36
CA THR A 508 -13.81 13.99 -25.71
C THR A 508 -13.42 12.99 -26.80
N ASN A 509 -14.02 13.12 -27.99
CA ASN A 509 -13.67 12.35 -29.19
C ASN A 509 -12.17 12.27 -29.52
N ASN A 510 -11.37 13.28 -29.13
CA ASN A 510 -9.92 13.28 -29.36
C ASN A 510 -9.20 12.10 -28.70
N HIS A 511 -9.66 11.64 -27.52
CA HIS A 511 -9.10 10.48 -26.84
C HIS A 511 -9.29 9.20 -27.66
N CYS A 512 -10.47 9.05 -28.25
CA CYS A 512 -10.81 7.94 -29.14
C CYS A 512 -10.06 8.05 -30.48
N PHE A 513 -9.98 9.26 -31.05
CA PHE A 513 -9.33 9.54 -32.32
C PHE A 513 -7.85 9.16 -32.33
N GLY A 514 -7.16 9.36 -31.20
CA GLY A 514 -5.77 8.94 -31.00
C GLY A 514 -5.54 7.49 -31.44
N CYS A 515 -6.41 6.57 -31.04
CA CYS A 515 -6.28 5.14 -31.31
C CYS A 515 -7.10 4.66 -32.52
N HIS A 516 -8.30 5.19 -32.73
CA HIS A 516 -9.27 4.69 -33.71
C HIS A 516 -9.24 5.42 -35.08
N SER A 517 -8.24 6.27 -35.33
CA SER A 517 -8.01 6.94 -36.62
C SER A 517 -7.22 6.11 -37.66
N ARG A 518 -6.68 4.94 -37.28
CA ARG A 518 -5.91 4.05 -38.18
C ARG A 518 -6.76 2.96 -38.81
N SER A 519 -6.86 1.80 -38.15
CA SER A 519 -7.29 0.55 -38.78
C SER A 519 -8.72 0.63 -39.31
N GLY A 520 -9.71 0.64 -38.42
CA GLY A 520 -11.12 0.74 -38.79
C GLY A 520 -11.55 2.17 -39.15
N ARG A 521 -10.67 3.17 -38.97
CA ARG A 521 -10.96 4.61 -39.14
C ARG A 521 -12.27 5.05 -38.47
N ILE A 522 -12.62 4.44 -37.34
CA ILE A 522 -13.94 4.61 -36.70
C ILE A 522 -14.14 6.08 -36.31
N SER A 523 -13.21 6.67 -35.55
CA SER A 523 -13.31 8.09 -35.17
C SER A 523 -13.22 9.02 -36.38
N ALA A 524 -12.42 8.67 -37.39
CA ALA A 524 -12.33 9.48 -38.60
C ALA A 524 -13.67 9.49 -39.36
N ASN A 525 -14.32 8.33 -39.52
CA ASN A 525 -15.63 8.25 -40.15
C ASN A 525 -16.71 8.98 -39.32
N TYR A 526 -16.71 8.80 -37.99
CA TYR A 526 -17.68 9.44 -37.09
C TYR A 526 -17.61 10.98 -37.17
N GLU A 527 -16.39 11.53 -37.18
CA GLU A 527 -16.14 12.98 -37.33
C GLU A 527 -16.16 13.48 -38.79
N GLY A 528 -16.38 12.60 -39.78
CA GLY A 528 -16.45 12.97 -41.20
C GLY A 528 -15.12 13.28 -41.88
N TRP A 529 -14.02 12.76 -41.34
CA TRP A 529 -12.67 12.84 -41.90
C TRP A 529 -12.40 11.66 -42.83
N HIS A 530 -12.13 11.94 -44.11
CA HIS A 530 -11.80 10.93 -45.11
C HIS A 530 -10.35 11.05 -45.57
N GLU A 531 -9.62 9.94 -45.50
CA GLU A 531 -8.23 9.87 -45.95
C GLU A 531 -8.13 10.07 -47.47
N THR A 532 -7.15 10.87 -47.89
CA THR A 532 -6.92 11.25 -49.30
C THR A 532 -5.58 10.71 -49.78
N THR A 533 -5.33 10.80 -51.08
CA THR A 533 -4.03 10.51 -51.69
C THR A 533 -3.07 11.70 -51.70
N PHE A 534 -3.46 12.83 -51.11
CA PHE A 534 -2.64 14.05 -51.07
C PHE A 534 -1.48 13.93 -50.10
N LYS A 535 -0.43 14.67 -50.36
CA LYS A 535 0.72 14.83 -49.46
C LYS A 535 0.54 16.08 -48.61
N PRO A 536 1.19 16.16 -47.43
CA PRO A 536 1.06 17.34 -46.56
C PRO A 536 1.35 18.66 -47.27
N ALA A 537 2.30 18.68 -48.21
CA ALA A 537 2.66 19.85 -49.01
C ALA A 537 1.51 20.35 -49.92
N ASP A 538 0.60 19.47 -50.32
CA ASP A 538 -0.50 19.77 -51.25
C ASP A 538 -1.64 20.55 -50.58
N VAL A 539 -1.69 20.56 -49.24
CA VAL A 539 -2.83 21.07 -48.46
C VAL A 539 -2.46 22.19 -47.49
N VAL A 540 -1.22 22.69 -47.54
CA VAL A 540 -0.74 23.77 -46.66
C VAL A 540 -1.59 25.03 -46.88
N GLY A 541 -2.23 25.50 -45.80
CA GLY A 541 -3.09 26.69 -45.84
C GLY A 541 -4.45 26.51 -46.51
N ILE A 542 -4.82 25.27 -46.88
CA ILE A 542 -6.14 24.97 -47.43
C ILE A 542 -7.06 24.51 -46.29
N PRO A 543 -8.20 25.20 -46.04
CA PRO A 543 -9.14 24.80 -45.00
C PRO A 543 -9.83 23.47 -45.33
N GLY A 544 -10.30 22.76 -44.30
CA GLY A 544 -11.01 21.49 -44.46
C GLY A 544 -10.10 20.27 -44.67
N TYR A 545 -8.79 20.42 -44.46
CA TYR A 545 -7.84 19.31 -44.40
C TYR A 545 -7.22 19.18 -43.01
N ARG A 546 -7.02 17.94 -42.57
CA ARG A 546 -6.36 17.57 -41.31
C ARG A 546 -5.19 16.64 -41.61
N LEU A 547 -4.06 16.88 -40.95
CA LEU A 547 -2.96 15.92 -40.94
C LEU A 547 -3.14 14.97 -39.76
N VAL A 548 -3.01 13.69 -40.04
CA VAL A 548 -3.00 12.62 -39.04
C VAL A 548 -1.60 12.00 -39.06
N GLU A 549 -0.94 11.97 -37.89
CA GLU A 549 0.41 11.39 -37.74
C GLU A 549 1.45 12.05 -38.66
N GLY A 550 1.33 13.37 -38.81
CA GLY A 550 2.23 14.24 -39.57
C GLY A 550 2.30 14.00 -41.09
N SER A 551 1.63 12.96 -41.61
CA SER A 551 1.87 12.48 -42.98
C SER A 551 0.60 12.14 -43.76
N ARG A 552 -0.44 11.62 -43.08
CA ARG A 552 -1.68 11.20 -43.73
C ARG A 552 -2.61 12.40 -43.85
N VAL A 553 -3.08 12.70 -45.05
CA VAL A 553 -3.93 13.85 -45.33
C VAL A 553 -5.39 13.42 -45.35
N PHE A 554 -6.18 13.97 -44.44
CA PHE A 554 -7.63 13.78 -44.38
C PHE A 554 -8.34 15.03 -44.85
N ARG A 555 -9.50 14.86 -45.47
CA ARG A 555 -10.40 15.94 -45.87
C ARG A 555 -11.73 15.78 -45.16
N GLN A 556 -12.31 16.90 -44.72
CA GLN A 556 -13.66 16.90 -44.16
C GLN A 556 -14.69 16.75 -45.28
N VAL A 557 -15.61 15.79 -45.12
CA VAL A 557 -16.68 15.52 -46.09
C VAL A 557 -18.04 15.68 -45.43
N GLN A 558 -18.43 14.71 -44.61
CA GLN A 558 -19.69 14.70 -43.87
C GLN A 558 -19.50 13.81 -42.65
N ASP A 559 -19.86 14.33 -41.48
CA ASP A 559 -19.83 13.61 -40.22
C ASP A 559 -21.10 12.79 -39.97
N ASP A 560 -21.04 11.90 -38.99
CA ASP A 560 -22.21 11.15 -38.53
C ASP A 560 -23.28 12.10 -37.99
N VAL A 561 -24.55 11.74 -38.14
CA VAL A 561 -25.67 12.59 -37.69
C VAL A 561 -25.69 12.80 -36.17
N HIS A 562 -25.17 11.86 -35.37
CA HIS A 562 -25.05 11.99 -33.92
C HIS A 562 -23.88 12.90 -33.56
N HIS A 563 -22.75 12.79 -34.27
CA HIS A 563 -21.62 13.71 -34.12
C HIS A 563 -22.03 15.15 -34.47
N ALA A 564 -22.72 15.34 -35.60
CA ALA A 564 -23.24 16.64 -36.02
C ALA A 564 -24.25 17.23 -35.01
N ALA A 565 -24.95 16.36 -34.26
CA ALA A 565 -25.84 16.74 -33.18
C ALA A 565 -25.11 17.04 -31.85
N GLY A 566 -23.80 16.82 -31.78
CA GLY A 566 -22.94 17.14 -30.64
C GLY A 566 -22.63 15.97 -29.71
N MET A 567 -22.88 14.73 -30.11
CA MET A 567 -22.56 13.54 -29.29
C MET A 567 -21.10 13.12 -29.43
N ASP A 568 -20.44 12.88 -28.30
CA ASP A 568 -19.13 12.25 -28.20
C ASP A 568 -19.26 10.70 -28.24
N CYS A 569 -18.15 10.01 -28.51
CA CYS A 569 -18.11 8.55 -28.56
C CYS A 569 -18.62 7.91 -27.26
N ILE A 570 -18.31 8.53 -26.12
CA ILE A 570 -18.67 8.02 -24.79
C ILE A 570 -20.17 8.17 -24.46
N ASP A 571 -20.92 8.97 -25.23
CA ASP A 571 -22.38 9.06 -25.06
C ASP A 571 -23.07 7.75 -25.49
N CYS A 572 -22.42 6.96 -26.36
CA CYS A 572 -22.84 5.62 -26.74
C CYS A 572 -21.98 4.52 -26.09
N HIS A 573 -20.72 4.82 -25.75
CA HIS A 573 -19.79 3.86 -25.17
C HIS A 573 -19.55 4.11 -23.68
N THR A 574 -20.32 3.41 -22.84
CA THR A 574 -20.35 3.59 -21.38
C THR A 574 -19.12 3.00 -20.69
N SER A 575 -18.98 3.27 -19.38
CA SER A 575 -17.90 2.72 -18.56
C SER A 575 -17.94 1.18 -18.51
N TYR A 576 -19.12 0.56 -18.51
CA TYR A 576 -19.28 -0.90 -18.47
C TYR A 576 -18.93 -1.57 -19.81
N GLU A 577 -19.09 -0.86 -20.93
CA GLU A 577 -18.60 -1.34 -22.22
C GLU A 577 -17.08 -1.15 -22.35
N LEU A 578 -16.58 0.07 -22.09
CA LEU A 578 -15.16 0.41 -22.34
C LEU A 578 -14.21 -0.15 -21.27
N MET A 579 -14.58 -0.05 -20.00
CA MET A 579 -13.79 -0.55 -18.87
C MET A 579 -14.24 -1.95 -18.43
N GLY A 580 -15.29 -2.51 -19.05
CA GLY A 580 -15.80 -3.85 -18.77
C GLY A 580 -16.74 -3.93 -17.56
N ASP A 581 -17.47 -5.03 -17.46
CA ASP A 581 -18.40 -5.36 -16.36
C ASP A 581 -17.85 -6.46 -15.43
N GLY A 582 -16.58 -6.82 -15.60
CA GLY A 582 -15.92 -7.89 -14.87
C GLY A 582 -16.15 -9.30 -15.44
N LYS A 583 -16.86 -9.43 -16.56
CA LYS A 583 -16.94 -10.67 -17.35
C LYS A 583 -15.98 -10.61 -18.54
N ARG A 584 -15.56 -11.79 -19.00
CA ARG A 584 -14.82 -11.95 -20.25
C ARG A 584 -15.80 -12.31 -21.36
N TYR A 585 -15.65 -11.65 -22.50
CA TYR A 585 -16.49 -11.86 -23.69
C TYR A 585 -15.63 -12.40 -24.84
N GLN A 586 -16.25 -13.19 -25.72
CA GLN A 586 -15.60 -13.71 -26.93
C GLN A 586 -15.74 -12.74 -28.09
N HIS A 587 -16.85 -11.99 -28.15
CA HIS A 587 -17.14 -11.08 -29.24
C HIS A 587 -17.75 -9.76 -28.75
N GLN A 588 -17.60 -8.72 -29.56
CA GLN A 588 -18.03 -7.36 -29.22
C GLN A 588 -19.54 -7.30 -28.97
N GLU A 589 -20.36 -7.98 -29.78
CA GLU A 589 -21.81 -8.01 -29.63
C GLU A 589 -22.31 -8.61 -28.30
N GLN A 590 -21.43 -9.29 -27.57
CA GLN A 590 -21.74 -9.82 -26.24
C GLN A 590 -21.44 -8.83 -25.12
N GLN A 591 -20.52 -7.88 -25.36
CA GLN A 591 -20.16 -6.82 -24.42
C GLN A 591 -20.87 -5.50 -24.73
N GLN A 592 -21.49 -5.38 -25.90
CA GLN A 592 -22.25 -4.20 -26.29
C GLN A 592 -23.32 -3.87 -25.24
N ASP A 593 -23.23 -2.67 -24.70
CA ASP A 593 -24.15 -2.16 -23.67
C ASP A 593 -25.25 -1.30 -24.29
N VAL A 594 -24.89 -0.41 -25.22
CA VAL A 594 -25.83 0.48 -25.92
C VAL A 594 -25.91 0.09 -27.40
N ALA A 595 -27.13 -0.10 -27.87
CA ALA A 595 -27.49 -0.36 -29.26
C ALA A 595 -28.38 0.74 -29.83
N CYS A 596 -28.44 0.83 -31.16
CA CYS A 596 -29.30 1.79 -31.83
C CYS A 596 -30.77 1.64 -31.42
N SER A 597 -31.23 0.40 -31.17
CA SER A 597 -32.59 0.09 -30.75
C SER A 597 -32.96 0.66 -29.38
N ASP A 598 -31.99 0.97 -28.52
CA ASP A 598 -32.26 1.41 -27.16
C ASP A 598 -32.69 2.89 -27.15
N CYS A 599 -32.19 3.66 -28.11
CA CYS A 599 -32.53 5.07 -28.30
C CYS A 599 -33.53 5.30 -29.45
N HIS A 600 -33.43 4.53 -30.54
CA HIS A 600 -34.31 4.63 -31.71
C HIS A 600 -35.50 3.66 -31.60
N THR A 601 -36.21 3.75 -30.48
CA THR A 601 -37.43 2.98 -30.17
C THR A 601 -38.58 3.91 -29.80
N SER A 602 -39.82 3.43 -29.98
CA SER A 602 -41.01 4.12 -29.48
C SER A 602 -41.24 3.94 -27.98
N GLU A 603 -40.63 2.91 -27.37
CA GLU A 603 -40.77 2.57 -25.95
C GLU A 603 -39.36 2.28 -25.38
N PRO A 604 -38.64 3.31 -24.90
CA PRO A 604 -37.30 3.13 -24.34
C PRO A 604 -37.36 2.40 -22.99
N ASP A 605 -36.45 1.45 -22.79
CA ASP A 605 -36.29 0.77 -21.50
C ASP A 605 -35.45 1.64 -20.56
N THR A 606 -36.13 2.50 -19.81
CA THR A 606 -35.49 3.45 -18.89
C THR A 606 -35.58 2.97 -17.45
N ILE A 607 -34.50 3.11 -16.71
CA ILE A 607 -34.50 2.92 -15.25
C ILE A 607 -34.77 4.24 -14.52
N ASN A 608 -35.33 4.15 -13.32
CA ASN A 608 -35.50 5.34 -12.48
C ASN A 608 -34.12 5.88 -12.09
N PRO A 609 -33.86 7.20 -12.11
CA PRO A 609 -32.59 7.76 -11.68
C PRO A 609 -32.15 7.36 -10.27
N LEU A 610 -33.10 7.10 -9.36
CA LEU A 610 -32.82 6.60 -8.01
C LEU A 610 -32.32 5.14 -7.96
N GLN A 611 -32.40 4.43 -9.09
CA GLN A 611 -31.93 3.07 -9.29
C GLN A 611 -30.63 3.01 -10.10
N LEU A 612 -30.10 4.15 -10.54
CA LEU A 612 -28.77 4.22 -11.16
C LEU A 612 -27.74 3.73 -10.14
N ASP A 613 -26.75 2.99 -10.65
CA ASP A 613 -25.61 2.61 -9.83
C ASP A 613 -24.72 3.83 -9.52
N GLY A 614 -23.75 3.62 -8.63
CA GLY A 614 -22.87 4.70 -8.20
C GLY A 614 -21.98 5.28 -9.30
N GLU A 615 -21.73 4.58 -10.41
CA GLU A 615 -20.95 5.10 -11.53
C GLU A 615 -21.83 5.93 -12.47
N SER A 616 -23.06 5.48 -12.71
CA SER A 616 -24.02 6.12 -13.62
C SER A 616 -24.81 7.26 -12.98
N ALA A 617 -24.79 7.37 -11.65
CA ALA A 617 -25.48 8.43 -10.90
C ALA A 617 -24.63 9.71 -10.69
N ILE A 618 -23.35 9.70 -11.10
CA ILE A 618 -22.41 10.83 -11.01
C ILE A 618 -22.48 11.62 -12.32
#